data_AF-A0A2J5HCU8-F1
#
_entry.id   AF-A0A2J5HCU8-F1
#
_cell.length_a   1.000
_cell.length_b   1.000
_cell.length_c   1.000
_cell.angle_alpha   90.00
_cell.angle_beta   90.00
_cell.angle_gamma   90.00
#
_symmetry.space_group_name_H-M   'P 1'
#
loop_
_entity.id
_entity.type
_entity.pdbx_description
1 polymer ?
#
loop_
_entity_poly.entity_id
_entity_poly.type
_entity_poly.pdbx_seq_one_letter_code
_entity_poly.pdbx_strand_id
1 'polypeptide(L)'
;MLSRSLWRNILFYDASNDEQLGGLYQAGSLTEENLHWMLGSVLLIVDQPWTLRHKASGRTVLPSNNKAALGEYEIRSNGTIRVTNEQWAPRLISYSNSGQETAFTRDIRARDGRCVISGVVNNTASYKDWTGYQAAHVFPLQYETMWARNGYGCWIREVPDDNTRASLNSVQNGLLMLSHIHKRFDQYTISINPDASSPVFMLALEILKSKRMGTELSHLDRTNFE
;
A
#
# COMPACT_ATOMS: atom_id res chain seq x y z
N MET A 1 14.34 -19.44 1.59
CA MET A 1 13.49 -18.26 1.36
C MET A 1 13.73 -17.84 -0.09
N LEU A 2 12.75 -17.99 -0.98
CA LEU A 2 12.88 -17.54 -2.38
C LEU A 2 13.10 -16.02 -2.41
N SER A 3 14.00 -15.54 -3.27
CA SER A 3 14.27 -14.11 -3.39
C SER A 3 12.99 -13.38 -3.82
N ARG A 4 12.55 -12.40 -3.01
CA ARG A 4 11.33 -11.60 -3.24
C ARG A 4 11.40 -10.74 -4.51
N SER A 5 12.58 -10.61 -5.11
CA SER A 5 12.78 -9.96 -6.42
C SER A 5 12.27 -10.77 -7.60
N LEU A 6 12.09 -12.10 -7.46
CA LEU A 6 11.79 -13.01 -8.58
C LEU A 6 10.41 -12.79 -9.23
N TRP A 7 9.47 -12.16 -8.52
CA TRP A 7 8.11 -11.97 -9.02
C TRP A 7 7.90 -10.60 -9.68
N ARG A 8 8.90 -9.73 -9.68
CA ARG A 8 8.80 -8.39 -10.27
C ARG A 8 8.78 -8.52 -11.79
N ASN A 9 7.79 -7.91 -12.42
CA ASN A 9 7.67 -7.86 -13.89
C ASN A 9 7.72 -6.43 -14.44
N ILE A 10 7.91 -5.44 -13.55
CA ILE A 10 8.32 -4.07 -13.85
C ILE A 10 9.53 -3.76 -12.98
N LEU A 11 10.62 -3.27 -13.58
CA LEU A 11 11.87 -2.95 -12.88
C LEU A 11 12.27 -1.51 -13.17
N PHE A 12 12.78 -0.81 -12.15
CA PHE A 12 13.21 0.59 -12.27
C PHE A 12 14.71 0.72 -12.04
N TYR A 13 15.36 1.43 -12.96
CA TYR A 13 16.80 1.66 -12.97
C TYR A 13 17.10 3.15 -13.02
N ASP A 14 18.20 3.56 -12.39
CA ASP A 14 18.79 4.86 -12.63
C ASP A 14 19.55 4.82 -13.96
N ALA A 15 19.17 5.69 -14.90
CA ALA A 15 19.74 5.72 -16.24
C ALA A 15 21.22 6.15 -16.28
N SER A 16 21.73 6.78 -15.21
CA SER A 16 23.09 7.31 -15.15
C SER A 16 24.14 6.25 -14.81
N ASN A 17 23.75 5.22 -14.06
CA ASN A 17 24.67 4.21 -13.51
C ASN A 17 24.13 2.77 -13.58
N ASP A 18 22.93 2.56 -14.14
CA ASP A 18 22.24 1.27 -14.24
C ASP A 18 21.98 0.60 -12.88
N GLU A 19 21.96 1.36 -11.77
CA GLU A 19 21.56 0.84 -10.45
C GLU A 19 20.07 0.52 -10.45
N GLN A 20 19.70 -0.69 -10.04
CA GLN A 20 18.31 -1.05 -9.83
C GLN A 20 17.77 -0.35 -8.58
N LEU A 21 16.88 0.63 -8.78
CA LEU A 21 16.24 1.40 -7.71
C LEU A 21 15.07 0.64 -7.07
N GLY A 22 14.39 -0.22 -7.84
CA GLY A 22 13.21 -0.94 -7.38
C GLY A 22 12.54 -1.79 -8.46
N GLY A 23 11.29 -2.17 -8.25
CA GLY A 23 10.49 -2.88 -9.25
C GLY A 23 9.31 -3.64 -8.66
N LEU A 24 8.15 -3.54 -9.30
CA LEU A 24 6.89 -4.12 -8.82
C LEU A 24 6.43 -5.28 -9.68
N TYR A 25 5.42 -5.96 -9.17
CA TYR A 25 4.60 -6.84 -9.98
C TYR A 25 3.31 -6.12 -10.34
N GLN A 26 2.91 -6.23 -11.60
CA GLN A 26 1.58 -5.84 -12.03
C GLN A 26 0.84 -7.00 -12.68
N ALA A 27 -0.47 -7.03 -12.49
CA ALA A 27 -1.37 -8.00 -13.09
C ALA A 27 -2.26 -7.40 -14.20
N GLY A 28 -1.84 -6.29 -14.81
CA GLY A 28 -2.53 -5.64 -15.92
C GLY A 28 -3.48 -4.50 -15.54
N SER A 29 -3.45 -4.07 -14.27
CA SER A 29 -4.27 -2.98 -13.71
C SER A 29 -3.51 -1.65 -13.58
N LEU A 30 -2.18 -1.65 -13.63
CA LEU A 30 -1.41 -0.42 -13.45
C LEU A 30 -1.34 0.37 -14.75
N THR A 31 -1.62 1.67 -14.65
CA THR A 31 -1.46 2.63 -15.75
C THR A 31 -0.11 3.34 -15.69
N GLU A 32 0.24 4.03 -16.77
CA GLU A 32 1.42 4.89 -16.81
C GLU A 32 1.33 6.04 -15.80
N GLU A 33 0.15 6.60 -15.60
CA GLU A 33 -0.12 7.58 -14.55
C GLU A 33 0.16 7.01 -13.15
N ASN A 34 -0.22 5.77 -12.88
CA ASN A 34 0.10 5.13 -11.60
C ASN A 34 1.60 4.97 -11.40
N LEU A 35 2.36 4.63 -12.45
CA LEU A 35 3.82 4.57 -12.37
C LEU A 35 4.41 5.94 -12.00
N HIS A 36 3.94 7.01 -12.66
CA HIS A 36 4.40 8.36 -12.38
C HIS A 36 4.11 8.80 -10.95
N TRP A 37 2.90 8.57 -10.47
CA TRP A 37 2.52 8.89 -9.10
C TRP A 37 3.34 8.10 -8.07
N MET A 38 3.49 6.79 -8.26
CA MET A 38 4.32 5.95 -7.36
C MET A 38 5.75 6.45 -7.28
N LEU A 39 6.35 6.73 -8.45
CA LEU A 39 7.74 7.17 -8.52
C LEU A 39 7.89 8.57 -7.91
N GLY A 40 7.09 9.54 -8.33
CA GLY A 40 7.25 10.94 -7.94
C GLY A 40 6.71 11.30 -6.55
N SER A 41 5.66 10.63 -6.07
CA SER A 41 4.99 10.97 -4.82
C SER A 41 5.33 10.06 -3.65
N VAL A 42 5.84 8.85 -3.92
CA VAL A 42 6.10 7.84 -2.87
C VAL A 42 7.57 7.43 -2.84
N LEU A 43 8.18 7.16 -3.99
CA LEU A 43 9.50 6.49 -4.04
C LEU A 43 10.68 7.46 -4.09
N LEU A 44 10.67 8.38 -5.04
CA LEU A 44 11.85 9.13 -5.45
C LEU A 44 11.95 10.44 -4.68
N ILE A 45 13.14 10.70 -4.15
CA ILE A 45 13.57 12.01 -3.67
C ILE A 45 14.50 12.56 -4.75
N VAL A 46 14.00 13.54 -5.49
CA VAL A 46 14.68 14.18 -6.62
C VAL A 46 14.66 15.70 -6.44
N ASP A 47 15.79 16.35 -6.74
CA ASP A 47 15.98 17.80 -6.66
C ASP A 47 15.77 18.51 -8.01
N GLN A 48 15.64 17.73 -9.09
CA GLN A 48 15.44 18.20 -10.45
C GLN A 48 14.32 17.41 -11.14
N PRO A 49 13.69 17.96 -12.20
CA PRO A 49 12.74 17.22 -13.01
C PRO A 49 13.33 15.88 -13.49
N TRP A 50 12.48 14.87 -13.56
CA TRP A 50 12.86 13.53 -13.96
C TRP A 50 11.98 13.04 -15.11
N THR A 51 12.45 12.02 -15.80
CA THR A 51 11.75 11.38 -16.92
C THR A 51 11.77 9.87 -16.76
N LEU A 52 10.72 9.23 -17.28
CA LEU A 52 10.58 7.79 -17.31
C LEU A 52 10.68 7.30 -18.75
N ARG A 53 11.56 6.33 -19.02
CA ARG A 53 11.70 5.70 -20.34
C ARG A 53 11.54 4.20 -20.21
N HIS A 54 10.70 3.60 -21.04
CA HIS A 54 10.64 2.15 -21.15
C HIS A 54 11.79 1.64 -22.02
N LYS A 55 12.70 0.82 -21.46
CA LYS A 55 13.97 0.43 -22.12
C LYS A 55 13.74 -0.29 -23.44
N ALA A 56 12.87 -1.31 -23.44
CA ALA A 56 12.67 -2.16 -24.61
C ALA A 56 12.10 -1.42 -25.83
N SER A 57 11.24 -0.41 -25.61
CA SER A 57 10.66 0.38 -26.71
C SER A 57 11.35 1.72 -26.93
N GLY A 58 12.31 2.12 -26.08
CA GLY A 58 12.93 3.45 -26.08
C GLY A 58 11.97 4.61 -25.85
N ARG A 59 10.70 4.34 -25.49
CA ARG A 59 9.63 5.34 -25.44
C ARG A 59 9.64 6.06 -24.11
N THR A 60 9.57 7.39 -24.14
CA THR A 60 9.26 8.20 -22.96
C THR A 60 7.84 7.94 -22.52
N VAL A 61 7.69 7.52 -21.27
CA VAL A 61 6.41 7.22 -20.63
C VAL A 61 5.94 8.51 -19.97
N LEU A 62 4.81 9.03 -20.40
CA LEU A 62 4.16 10.19 -19.78
C LEU A 62 2.94 9.71 -18.97
N PRO A 63 2.45 10.49 -17.99
CA PRO A 63 1.22 10.15 -17.29
C PRO A 63 0.07 9.97 -18.28
N SER A 64 -0.57 8.79 -18.24
CA SER A 64 -1.72 8.47 -19.07
C SER A 64 -2.50 7.27 -18.50
N ASN A 65 -3.72 7.07 -19.01
CA ASN A 65 -4.55 5.91 -18.71
C ASN A 65 -4.14 4.64 -19.46
N ASN A 66 -3.09 4.69 -20.29
CA ASN A 66 -2.57 3.49 -20.93
C ASN A 66 -2.03 2.54 -19.88
N LYS A 67 -2.19 1.24 -20.12
CA LYS A 67 -1.60 0.22 -19.24
C LYS A 67 -0.08 0.33 -19.29
N ALA A 68 0.55 0.25 -18.12
CA ALA A 68 1.99 0.15 -18.04
C ALA A 68 2.46 -1.13 -18.75
N ALA A 69 3.50 -1.01 -19.57
CA ALA A 69 4.15 -2.18 -20.16
C ALA A 69 4.89 -2.99 -19.07
N LEU A 70 5.09 -4.27 -19.32
CA LEU A 70 6.00 -5.08 -18.50
C LEU A 70 7.44 -4.83 -18.97
N GLY A 71 8.39 -4.95 -18.05
CA GLY A 71 9.82 -4.87 -18.36
C GLY A 71 10.55 -3.79 -17.59
N GLU A 72 11.66 -3.34 -18.16
CA GLU A 72 12.59 -2.43 -17.52
C GLU A 72 12.31 -0.98 -17.91
N TYR A 73 12.40 -0.11 -16.91
CA TYR A 73 12.22 1.31 -17.03
C TYR A 73 13.45 2.04 -16.49
N GLU A 74 13.87 3.07 -17.20
CA GLU A 74 14.95 3.97 -16.83
C GLU A 74 14.38 5.28 -16.32
N ILE A 75 14.84 5.69 -15.15
CA ILE A 75 14.58 6.99 -14.55
C ILE A 75 15.80 7.85 -14.81
N ARG A 76 15.58 9.00 -15.44
CA ARG A 76 16.63 9.97 -15.74
C ARG A 76 16.29 11.31 -15.15
N SER A 77 17.23 11.90 -14.44
CA SER A 77 17.20 13.29 -13.95
C SER A 77 18.56 13.93 -14.21
N ASN A 78 18.59 15.27 -14.28
CA ASN A 78 19.86 16.01 -14.30
C ASN A 78 20.44 16.20 -12.88
N GLY A 79 19.65 15.90 -11.84
CA GLY A 79 20.04 15.97 -10.45
C GLY A 79 20.27 14.59 -9.83
N THR A 80 20.36 14.55 -8.49
CA THR A 80 20.58 13.29 -7.77
C THR A 80 19.28 12.55 -7.58
N ILE A 81 19.23 11.27 -7.98
CA ILE A 81 18.10 10.39 -7.69
C ILE A 81 18.39 9.64 -6.39
N ARG A 82 17.47 9.74 -5.42
CA ARG A 82 17.49 8.90 -4.21
C ARG A 82 16.16 8.19 -4.04
N VAL A 83 16.20 7.00 -3.49
CA VAL A 83 15.02 6.28 -3.00
C VAL A 83 14.79 6.69 -1.55
N THR A 84 13.54 6.99 -1.19
CA THR A 84 13.18 7.32 0.20
C THR A 84 13.64 6.23 1.17
N ASN A 85 14.11 6.65 2.33
CA ASN A 85 14.44 5.78 3.46
C ASN A 85 13.37 5.84 4.57
N GLU A 86 12.21 6.44 4.29
CA GLU A 86 11.10 6.55 5.22
C GLU A 86 10.67 5.16 5.68
N GLN A 87 10.59 4.97 7.00
CA GLN A 87 10.16 3.70 7.56
C GLN A 87 8.65 3.55 7.37
N TRP A 88 8.25 2.45 6.74
CA TRP A 88 6.84 2.06 6.72
C TRP A 88 6.42 1.63 8.13
N ALA A 89 5.22 2.01 8.53
CA ALA A 89 4.68 1.68 9.84
C ALA A 89 4.15 0.22 9.83
N PRO A 90 4.75 -0.72 10.57
CA PRO A 90 4.36 -2.12 10.49
C PRO A 90 2.96 -2.40 11.05
N ARG A 91 2.09 -2.98 10.22
CA ARG A 91 0.79 -3.47 10.70
C ARG A 91 1.01 -4.66 11.60
N LEU A 92 0.61 -4.51 12.86
CA LEU A 92 0.36 -5.67 13.71
C LEU A 92 -0.89 -6.35 13.17
N ILE A 93 -0.81 -7.67 12.92
CA ILE A 93 -1.95 -8.47 12.48
C ILE A 93 -3.04 -8.31 13.53
N SER A 94 -4.05 -7.50 13.22
CA SER A 94 -5.17 -7.27 14.11
C SER A 94 -6.14 -8.43 13.95
N TYR A 95 -5.94 -9.47 14.73
CA TYR A 95 -6.99 -10.46 14.93
C TYR A 95 -8.09 -9.83 15.78
N SER A 96 -9.32 -9.81 15.27
CA SER A 96 -10.50 -9.61 16.12
C SER A 96 -10.60 -10.81 17.06
N ASN A 97 -10.07 -10.67 18.28
CA ASN A 97 -10.07 -11.73 19.30
C ASN A 97 -11.44 -11.94 19.96
N SER A 98 -12.42 -11.07 19.74
CA SER A 98 -13.66 -11.08 20.54
C SER A 98 -14.75 -12.01 20.03
N GLY A 99 -14.64 -12.59 18.82
CA GLY A 99 -15.71 -13.39 18.20
C GLY A 99 -17.03 -12.62 17.96
N GLN A 100 -17.14 -11.39 18.47
CA GLN A 100 -18.32 -10.54 18.41
C GLN A 100 -18.17 -9.57 17.23
N GLU A 101 -19.22 -9.51 16.42
CA GLU A 101 -19.28 -8.59 15.30
C GLU A 101 -19.30 -7.13 15.81
N THR A 102 -18.30 -6.35 15.43
CA THR A 102 -18.25 -4.91 15.72
C THR A 102 -19.13 -4.13 14.74
N ALA A 103 -19.58 -2.92 15.12
CA ALA A 103 -20.30 -2.03 14.20
C ALA A 103 -19.50 -1.80 12.90
N PHE A 104 -18.19 -1.53 13.01
CA PHE A 104 -17.29 -1.44 11.86
C PHE A 104 -17.36 -2.65 10.92
N THR A 105 -17.27 -3.87 11.47
CA THR A 105 -17.28 -5.10 10.68
C THR A 105 -18.63 -5.30 9.98
N ARG A 106 -19.72 -5.09 10.72
CA ARG A 106 -21.09 -5.19 10.20
C ARG A 106 -21.33 -4.18 9.07
N ASP A 107 -20.93 -2.94 9.28
CA ASP A 107 -21.22 -1.84 8.35
C ASP A 107 -20.39 -1.98 7.07
N ILE A 108 -19.13 -2.45 7.16
CA ILE A 108 -18.32 -2.81 5.98
C ILE A 108 -18.93 -3.97 5.20
N ARG A 109 -19.37 -5.02 5.90
CA ARG A 109 -20.01 -6.18 5.28
C ARG A 109 -21.27 -5.78 4.52
N ALA A 110 -22.10 -4.93 5.13
CA ALA A 110 -23.32 -4.40 4.53
C ALA A 110 -23.02 -3.52 3.29
N ARG A 111 -21.96 -2.70 3.35
CA ARG A 111 -21.57 -1.84 2.23
C ARG A 111 -20.97 -2.63 1.07
N ASP A 112 -20.02 -3.53 1.36
CA ASP A 112 -19.18 -4.13 0.33
C ASP A 112 -19.80 -5.38 -0.29
N GLY A 113 -20.28 -6.33 0.53
CA GLY A 113 -20.86 -7.61 0.07
C GLY A 113 -19.95 -8.52 -0.79
N ARG A 114 -18.73 -8.06 -1.09
CA ARG A 114 -17.72 -8.74 -1.92
C ARG A 114 -16.34 -8.35 -1.45
N CYS A 115 -15.34 -9.13 -1.88
CA CYS A 115 -13.97 -8.71 -1.70
C CYS A 115 -13.70 -7.51 -2.62
N VAL A 116 -13.43 -6.33 -2.06
CA VAL A 116 -13.17 -5.10 -2.83
C VAL A 116 -11.91 -5.22 -3.70
N ILE A 117 -10.98 -6.10 -3.32
CA ILE A 117 -9.74 -6.33 -4.05
C ILE A 117 -9.92 -7.30 -5.22
N SER A 118 -10.54 -8.46 -5.00
CA SER A 118 -10.67 -9.49 -6.05
C SER A 118 -11.98 -9.38 -6.83
N GLY A 119 -12.94 -8.59 -6.36
CA GLY A 119 -14.31 -8.54 -6.88
C GLY A 119 -15.18 -9.74 -6.49
N VAL A 120 -14.63 -10.77 -5.83
CA VAL A 120 -15.35 -12.01 -5.50
C VAL A 120 -16.50 -11.73 -4.55
N VAL A 121 -17.73 -11.88 -5.07
CA VAL A 121 -18.99 -11.68 -4.33
C VAL A 121 -19.20 -12.77 -3.30
N ASN A 122 -19.64 -12.38 -2.10
CA ASN A 122 -20.04 -13.34 -1.08
C ASN A 122 -21.50 -13.80 -1.32
N ASN A 123 -21.68 -14.89 -2.06
CA ASN A 123 -23.01 -15.42 -2.38
C ASN A 123 -23.77 -15.95 -1.15
N THR A 124 -23.10 -16.16 -0.01
CA THR A 124 -23.71 -16.64 1.24
C THR A 124 -23.96 -15.53 2.26
N ALA A 125 -23.74 -14.26 1.89
CA ALA A 125 -23.95 -13.11 2.76
C ALA A 125 -25.39 -13.00 3.31
N SER A 126 -26.40 -13.40 2.53
CA SER A 126 -27.81 -13.42 2.94
C SER A 126 -28.08 -14.39 4.11
N TYR A 127 -27.26 -15.44 4.24
CA TYR A 127 -27.30 -16.38 5.36
C TYR A 127 -26.42 -15.95 6.54
N LYS A 128 -25.90 -14.71 6.51
CA LYS A 128 -24.91 -14.18 7.47
C LYS A 128 -23.60 -14.98 7.52
N ASP A 129 -23.34 -15.79 6.50
CA ASP A 129 -22.08 -16.51 6.38
C ASP A 129 -21.03 -15.62 5.72
N TRP A 130 -20.09 -15.18 6.54
CA TRP A 130 -18.94 -14.36 6.15
C TRP A 130 -17.63 -15.15 6.21
N THR A 131 -17.71 -16.48 6.22
CA THR A 131 -16.53 -17.35 6.26
C THR A 131 -15.59 -17.00 5.13
N GLY A 132 -14.33 -16.75 5.47
CA GLY A 132 -13.30 -16.35 4.51
C GLY A 132 -13.27 -14.86 4.13
N TYR A 133 -14.21 -14.03 4.62
CA TYR A 133 -14.23 -12.57 4.41
C TYR A 133 -13.92 -11.83 5.72
N GLN A 134 -13.05 -10.82 5.64
CA GLN A 134 -12.57 -10.05 6.78
C GLN A 134 -12.64 -8.55 6.48
N ALA A 135 -13.13 -7.77 7.44
CA ALA A 135 -13.04 -6.31 7.38
C ALA A 135 -11.62 -5.90 7.79
N ALA A 136 -10.99 -5.09 6.94
CA ALA A 136 -9.63 -4.60 7.10
C ALA A 136 -9.66 -3.08 7.22
N HIS A 137 -8.98 -2.52 8.22
CA HIS A 137 -8.77 -1.07 8.28
C HIS A 137 -7.72 -0.63 7.25
N VAL A 138 -8.03 0.40 6.46
CA VAL A 138 -7.09 1.03 5.55
C VAL A 138 -5.98 1.70 6.34
N PHE A 139 -6.30 2.58 7.27
CA PHE A 139 -5.33 3.07 8.27
C PHE A 139 -5.47 2.26 9.56
N PRO A 140 -4.39 1.62 10.04
CA PRO A 140 -4.47 0.67 11.14
C PRO A 140 -4.77 1.36 12.48
N LEU A 141 -5.61 0.70 13.30
CA LEU A 141 -6.05 1.22 14.61
C LEU A 141 -4.90 1.48 15.59
N GLN A 142 -3.80 0.74 15.46
CA GLN A 142 -2.65 0.83 16.37
C GLN A 142 -1.90 2.17 16.25
N TYR A 143 -2.12 2.91 15.16
CA TYR A 143 -1.52 4.23 14.93
C TYR A 143 -2.48 5.39 15.19
N GLU A 144 -3.42 5.21 16.13
CA GLU A 144 -4.39 6.23 16.54
C GLU A 144 -3.74 7.59 16.86
N THR A 145 -2.63 7.61 17.60
CA THR A 145 -1.91 8.85 17.90
C THR A 145 -1.36 9.53 16.64
N MET A 146 -0.87 8.76 15.66
CA MET A 146 -0.39 9.29 14.39
C MET A 146 -1.56 9.84 13.56
N TRP A 147 -2.69 9.15 13.54
CA TRP A 147 -3.91 9.62 12.88
C TRP A 147 -4.37 10.98 13.43
N ALA A 148 -4.47 11.09 14.76
CA ALA A 148 -4.85 12.32 15.43
C ALA A 148 -3.86 13.47 15.16
N ARG A 149 -2.55 13.20 15.34
CA ARG A 149 -1.50 14.23 15.19
C ARG A 149 -1.45 14.81 13.79
N ASN A 150 -1.70 14.00 12.76
CA ASN A 150 -1.66 14.45 11.37
C ASN A 150 -3.03 14.89 10.83
N GLY A 151 -4.07 14.88 11.68
CA GLY A 151 -5.41 15.33 11.28
C GLY A 151 -6.05 14.48 10.18
N TYR A 152 -5.69 13.20 10.04
CA TYR A 152 -6.20 12.34 8.95
C TYR A 152 -7.71 12.10 9.02
N GLY A 153 -8.36 12.42 10.14
CA GLY A 153 -9.82 12.43 10.28
C GLY A 153 -10.52 13.33 9.25
N CYS A 154 -9.86 14.36 8.72
CA CYS A 154 -10.44 15.26 7.72
C CYS A 154 -10.82 14.58 6.39
N TRP A 155 -10.29 13.38 6.12
CA TRP A 155 -10.63 12.57 4.94
C TRP A 155 -11.89 11.71 5.12
N ILE A 156 -12.42 11.64 6.35
CA ILE A 156 -13.67 10.96 6.68
C ILE A 156 -14.81 11.98 6.62
N ARG A 157 -15.82 11.70 5.80
CA ARG A 157 -16.92 12.64 5.50
C ARG A 157 -18.06 12.55 6.51
N GLU A 158 -18.26 11.37 7.07
CA GLU A 158 -19.44 11.05 7.89
C GLU A 158 -19.21 11.23 9.40
N VAL A 159 -17.99 11.60 9.81
CA VAL A 159 -17.61 11.75 11.21
C VAL A 159 -16.95 13.10 11.40
N PRO A 160 -17.32 13.89 12.43
CA PRO A 160 -16.57 15.07 12.82
C PRO A 160 -15.09 14.75 13.01
N ASP A 161 -14.23 15.63 12.51
CA ASP A 161 -12.77 15.46 12.48
C ASP A 161 -12.12 15.44 13.87
N ASP A 162 -12.81 15.99 14.88
CA ASP A 162 -12.39 15.97 16.29
C ASP A 162 -12.55 14.60 16.97
N ASN A 163 -13.34 13.69 16.39
CA ASN A 163 -13.55 12.36 16.94
C ASN A 163 -12.63 11.32 16.29
N THR A 164 -11.39 11.29 16.76
CA THR A 164 -10.32 10.38 16.30
C THR A 164 -10.77 8.91 16.29
N ARG A 165 -11.37 8.43 17.39
CA ARG A 165 -11.75 7.02 17.52
C ARG A 165 -12.90 6.64 16.58
N ALA A 166 -13.86 7.53 16.39
CA ALA A 166 -14.97 7.31 15.47
C ALA A 166 -14.52 7.39 14.00
N SER A 167 -13.64 8.34 13.66
CA SER A 167 -13.11 8.46 12.29
C SER A 167 -12.24 7.25 11.91
N LEU A 168 -11.42 6.73 12.84
CA LEU A 168 -10.66 5.49 12.64
C LEU A 168 -11.55 4.26 12.46
N ASN A 169 -12.68 4.19 13.16
CA ASN A 169 -13.67 3.11 13.00
C ASN A 169 -14.76 3.43 11.97
N SER A 170 -14.56 4.45 11.15
CA SER A 170 -15.49 4.76 10.06
C SER A 170 -15.44 3.65 9.01
N VAL A 171 -16.60 3.34 8.43
CA VAL A 171 -16.72 2.45 7.27
C VAL A 171 -15.82 2.94 6.11
N GLN A 172 -15.60 4.25 5.98
CA GLN A 172 -14.71 4.83 4.97
C GLN A 172 -13.23 4.48 5.18
N ASN A 173 -12.83 4.13 6.41
CA ASN A 173 -11.48 3.67 6.74
C ASN A 173 -11.36 2.13 6.67
N GLY A 174 -12.24 1.43 5.97
CA GLY A 174 -12.07 -0.02 5.82
C GLY A 174 -12.65 -0.63 4.56
N LEU A 175 -12.22 -1.87 4.33
CA LEU A 175 -12.46 -2.65 3.13
C LEU A 175 -12.76 -4.10 3.49
N LEU A 176 -13.71 -4.73 2.80
CA LEU A 176 -13.96 -6.16 2.90
C LEU A 176 -13.01 -6.95 2.00
N MET A 177 -12.21 -7.84 2.57
CA MET A 177 -11.21 -8.63 1.84
C MET A 177 -11.39 -10.13 2.06
N LEU A 178 -11.01 -10.94 1.08
CA LEU A 178 -10.79 -12.37 1.35
C LEU A 178 -9.63 -12.49 2.35
N SER A 179 -9.74 -13.42 3.28
CA SER A 179 -8.78 -13.60 4.38
C SER A 179 -7.33 -13.74 3.91
N HIS A 180 -7.07 -14.41 2.78
CA HIS A 180 -5.73 -14.55 2.22
C HIS A 180 -5.22 -13.25 1.55
N ILE A 181 -6.11 -12.38 1.08
CA ILE A 181 -5.79 -11.05 0.55
C ILE A 181 -5.54 -10.09 1.70
N HIS A 182 -6.36 -10.13 2.75
CA HIS A 182 -6.16 -9.33 3.96
C HIS A 182 -4.77 -9.59 4.57
N LYS A 183 -4.36 -10.86 4.69
CA LYS A 183 -2.99 -11.21 5.11
C LYS A 183 -1.91 -10.58 4.24
N ARG A 184 -2.11 -10.52 2.93
CA ARG A 184 -1.18 -9.88 1.99
C ARG A 184 -1.14 -8.36 2.18
N PHE A 185 -2.30 -7.74 2.46
CA PHE A 185 -2.43 -6.31 2.72
C PHE A 185 -1.74 -5.92 4.04
N ASP A 186 -1.94 -6.71 5.10
CA ASP A 186 -1.26 -6.51 6.38
C ASP A 186 0.27 -6.61 6.27
N GLN A 187 0.74 -7.50 5.39
CA GLN A 187 2.17 -7.68 5.12
C GLN A 187 2.73 -6.65 4.11
N TYR A 188 1.94 -5.67 3.68
CA TYR A 188 2.30 -4.71 2.63
C TYR A 188 2.77 -5.37 1.32
N THR A 189 2.41 -6.63 1.10
CA THR A 189 2.66 -7.30 -0.19
C THR A 189 1.64 -6.87 -1.24
N ILE A 190 0.57 -6.17 -0.84
CA ILE A 190 -0.35 -5.43 -1.71
C ILE A 190 -0.70 -4.11 -1.02
N SER A 191 -1.05 -3.10 -1.81
CA SER A 191 -1.51 -1.80 -1.37
C SER A 191 -2.62 -1.29 -2.30
N ILE A 192 -3.29 -0.23 -1.88
CA ILE A 192 -4.34 0.46 -2.61
C ILE A 192 -3.88 1.89 -2.90
N ASN A 193 -4.18 2.38 -4.10
CA ASN A 193 -4.10 3.81 -4.38
C ASN A 193 -5.50 4.41 -4.27
N PRO A 194 -5.81 5.23 -3.24
CA PRO A 194 -7.13 5.81 -3.05
C PRO A 194 -7.49 6.86 -4.10
N ASP A 195 -6.50 7.46 -4.77
CA ASP A 195 -6.68 8.53 -5.75
C ASP A 195 -6.90 8.00 -7.18
N ALA A 196 -6.80 6.69 -7.37
CA ALA A 196 -7.02 6.09 -8.67
C ALA A 196 -8.53 6.03 -9.00
N SER A 197 -8.89 6.38 -10.24
CA SER A 197 -10.26 6.35 -10.77
C SER A 197 -10.90 4.94 -10.85
N SER A 198 -10.11 3.91 -10.55
CA SER A 198 -10.48 2.50 -10.34
C SER A 198 -9.68 2.01 -9.13
N PRO A 199 -10.12 1.03 -8.32
CA PRO A 199 -9.28 0.44 -7.28
C PRO A 199 -8.04 -0.18 -7.92
N VAL A 200 -6.99 0.62 -8.05
CA VAL A 200 -5.72 0.18 -8.62
C VAL A 200 -5.05 -0.63 -7.54
N PHE A 201 -5.02 -1.93 -7.77
CA PHE A 201 -4.23 -2.87 -6.99
C PHE A 201 -2.77 -2.63 -7.30
N MET A 202 -2.13 -1.91 -6.38
CA MET A 202 -0.69 -1.85 -6.40
C MET A 202 -0.21 -3.09 -5.69
N LEU A 203 0.44 -4.02 -6.40
CA LEU A 203 1.39 -4.88 -5.71
C LEU A 203 2.56 -3.95 -5.32
N ALA A 204 2.45 -3.28 -4.17
CA ALA A 204 3.56 -2.53 -3.62
C ALA A 204 4.67 -3.53 -3.29
N LEU A 205 5.59 -3.69 -4.23
CA LEU A 205 6.98 -3.32 -4.03
C LEU A 205 7.35 -3.13 -2.55
N GLU A 206 8.14 -4.07 -2.01
CA GLU A 206 9.22 -3.69 -1.09
C GLU A 206 10.15 -2.72 -1.82
N ILE A 207 9.75 -1.45 -1.87
CA ILE A 207 10.68 -0.35 -1.93
C ILE A 207 11.26 -0.32 -0.54
N LEU A 208 12.42 -0.92 -0.40
CA LEU A 208 13.49 -0.59 0.54
C LEU A 208 14.43 -1.79 0.50
N LYS A 209 15.71 -1.49 0.30
CA LYS A 209 16.78 -2.48 0.29
C LYS A 209 16.57 -3.49 1.42
N SER A 210 16.69 -4.77 1.08
CA SER A 210 16.83 -5.87 2.03
C SER A 210 17.86 -5.50 3.09
N LYS A 211 17.42 -4.99 4.24
CA LYS A 211 18.09 -5.22 5.51
C LYS A 211 17.22 -6.23 6.24
N ARG A 212 17.63 -7.49 6.18
CA ARG A 212 17.20 -8.50 7.15
C ARG A 212 17.29 -7.85 8.53
N MET A 213 16.19 -7.86 9.29
CA MET A 213 16.26 -7.90 10.75
C MET A 213 16.98 -9.20 11.12
N GLY A 214 18.31 -9.15 11.10
CA GLY A 214 19.19 -10.11 11.73
C GLY A 214 20.07 -9.29 12.64
N THR A 215 19.92 -9.51 13.95
CA THR A 215 20.82 -9.05 15.03
C THR A 215 21.00 -7.52 15.15
N GLU A 216 20.11 -6.90 15.93
CA GLU A 216 20.46 -5.85 16.92
C GLU A 216 19.23 -5.56 17.80
N LEU A 217 18.76 -6.59 18.50
CA LEU A 217 17.94 -6.44 19.71
C LEU A 217 18.84 -6.80 20.90
N SER A 218 19.84 -5.97 21.12
CA SER A 218 20.61 -5.88 22.36
C SER A 218 21.27 -4.52 22.33
N HIS A 219 20.64 -3.50 22.93
CA HIS A 219 21.24 -2.22 23.41
C HIS A 219 20.25 -1.05 23.54
N LEU A 220 18.95 -1.28 23.60
CA LEU A 220 18.05 -0.34 24.28
C LEU A 220 17.31 -1.07 25.40
N ASP A 221 18.09 -1.43 26.41
CA ASP A 221 17.56 -1.68 27.75
C ASP A 221 18.32 -0.74 28.69
N ARG A 222 17.57 0.08 29.42
CA ARG A 222 18.00 1.03 30.47
C ARG A 222 18.67 2.32 29.98
N THR A 223 17.92 3.41 29.96
CA THR A 223 17.99 4.47 30.97
C THR A 223 17.04 5.63 30.60
N ASN A 224 16.53 6.29 31.65
CA ASN A 224 15.82 7.58 31.68
C ASN A 224 14.30 7.49 31.88
N PHE A 225 13.93 7.04 33.09
CA PHE A 225 12.92 7.73 33.87
C PHE A 225 13.64 8.60 34.89
N GLU A 226 13.60 9.92 34.68
CA GLU A 226 13.41 10.96 35.70
C GLU A 226 12.52 12.04 35.08
#